data_AF-A0A358PD82-F1
#
_entry.id   AF-A0A358PD82-F1
#
_cell.length_a   1.000
_cell.length_b   1.000
_cell.length_c   1.000
_cell.angle_alpha   90.00
_cell.angle_beta   90.00
_cell.angle_gamma   90.00
#
_symmetry.space_group_name_H-M   'P 1'
#
loop_
_entity.id
_entity.type
_entity.pdbx_description
1 polymer ?
#
loop_
_entity_poly.entity_id
_entity_poly.type
_entity_poly.pdbx_seq_one_letter_code
_entity_poly.pdbx_strand_id
1 'polypeptide(L)'
;MSGANKHPYHLVEASPWPAVGSAAAFTAAIGAVMYMHEVAYGVAVLGLGFALVLATMFMWWRDIVREAEYQGHHTPIVQIGMRYGMMLFIASEVMFFVAFF
;
A
#
# COMPACT_ATOMS: atom_id res chain seq x y z
N MET A 1 -6.64 -24.12 23.05
CA MET A 1 -5.58 -23.41 22.31
C MET A 1 -5.27 -24.24 21.06
N SER A 2 -5.94 -23.96 19.95
CA SER A 2 -5.76 -24.72 18.71
C SER A 2 -4.35 -24.53 18.15
N GLY A 3 -3.61 -25.64 18.02
CA GLY A 3 -2.43 -25.81 17.16
C GLY A 3 -1.31 -24.78 17.28
N ALA A 4 -0.25 -25.10 18.03
CA ALA A 4 0.99 -24.31 18.01
C ALA A 4 1.46 -24.06 16.56
N ASN A 5 1.64 -22.78 16.19
CA ASN A 5 2.21 -22.37 14.91
C ASN A 5 3.58 -23.03 14.74
N LYS A 6 3.71 -23.88 13.70
CA LYS A 6 4.93 -24.67 13.46
C LYS A 6 5.97 -23.93 12.61
N HIS A 7 5.70 -22.70 12.21
CA HIS A 7 6.58 -21.92 11.34
C HIS A 7 6.72 -20.45 11.84
N PRO A 8 7.83 -19.79 11.52
CA PRO A 8 8.10 -18.41 11.96
C PRO A 8 7.53 -17.33 11.03
N TYR A 9 6.75 -17.70 10.01
CA TYR A 9 6.14 -16.75 9.06
C TYR A 9 4.85 -16.12 9.60
N HIS A 10 4.60 -14.86 9.20
CA HIS A 10 3.39 -14.13 9.53
C HIS A 10 2.24 -14.54 8.59
N LEU A 11 1.15 -15.03 9.16
CA LEU A 11 -0.11 -15.28 8.44
C LEU A 11 -1.03 -14.10 8.71
N VAL A 12 -1.20 -13.24 7.69
CA VAL A 12 -1.98 -12.01 7.81
C VAL A 12 -3.47 -12.33 7.74
N GLU A 13 -4.27 -11.66 8.56
CA GLU A 13 -5.73 -11.74 8.52
C GLU A 13 -6.30 -10.99 7.30
N ALA A 14 -7.57 -11.24 6.96
CA ALA A 14 -8.21 -10.57 5.84
C ALA A 14 -8.33 -9.06 6.10
N SER A 15 -7.75 -8.24 5.22
CA SER A 15 -7.77 -6.78 5.31
C SER A 15 -8.55 -6.15 4.15
N PRO A 16 -9.34 -5.09 4.38
CA PRO A 16 -10.08 -4.40 3.32
C PRO A 16 -9.20 -3.44 2.49
N TRP A 17 -8.02 -3.07 2.98
CA TRP A 17 -7.20 -2.01 2.39
C TRP A 17 -6.78 -2.24 0.93
N PRO A 18 -6.48 -3.47 0.46
CA PRO A 18 -6.21 -3.72 -0.96
C PRO A 18 -7.38 -3.32 -1.87
N ALA A 19 -8.62 -3.64 -1.47
CA ALA A 19 -9.80 -3.34 -2.26
C ALA A 19 -10.11 -1.83 -2.24
N VAL A 20 -10.04 -1.20 -1.06
CA VAL A 20 -10.25 0.24 -0.90
C VAL A 20 -9.20 1.03 -1.68
N GLY A 21 -7.93 0.63 -1.59
CA GLY A 21 -6.84 1.26 -2.33
C GLY A 21 -6.99 1.13 -3.86
N SER A 22 -7.46 -0.03 -4.33
CA SER A 22 -7.76 -0.23 -5.75
C SER A 22 -8.87 0.70 -6.24
N ALA A 23 -9.96 0.84 -5.48
CA ALA A 23 -11.04 1.77 -5.80
C ALA A 23 -10.55 3.23 -5.77
N ALA A 24 -9.73 3.60 -4.78
CA ALA A 24 -9.15 4.93 -4.67
C ALA A 24 -8.24 5.27 -5.87
N ALA A 25 -7.36 4.35 -6.26
CA ALA A 25 -6.49 4.52 -7.42
C ALA A 25 -7.30 4.63 -8.73
N PHE A 26 -8.38 3.84 -8.87
CA PHE A 26 -9.28 3.94 -10.01
C PHE A 26 -9.99 5.31 -10.08
N THR A 27 -10.49 5.81 -8.95
CA THR A 27 -11.06 7.17 -8.87
C THR A 27 -10.04 8.23 -9.23
N ALA A 28 -8.80 8.12 -8.75
CA ALA A 28 -7.73 9.05 -9.10
C ALA A 28 -7.40 9.01 -10.61
N ALA A 29 -7.33 7.82 -11.22
CA ALA A 29 -7.07 7.66 -12.64
C ALA A 29 -8.19 8.28 -13.51
N ILE A 30 -9.46 8.04 -13.18
CA ILE A 30 -10.60 8.69 -13.86
C ILE A 30 -10.53 10.20 -13.68
N GLY A 31 -10.31 10.68 -12.44
CA GLY A 31 -10.19 12.10 -12.15
C GLY A 31 -9.07 12.77 -12.96
N ALA A 32 -7.94 12.08 -13.14
CA ALA A 32 -6.81 12.58 -13.92
C ALA A 32 -7.17 12.71 -15.41
N VAL A 33 -7.84 11.70 -15.98
CA VAL A 33 -8.32 11.76 -17.37
C VAL A 33 -9.34 12.87 -17.54
N MET A 34 -10.31 13.00 -16.63
CA MET A 34 -11.31 14.08 -16.66
C MET A 34 -10.66 15.46 -16.58
N TYR A 35 -9.65 15.63 -15.72
CA TYR A 35 -8.91 16.86 -15.58
C TYR A 35 -8.16 17.23 -16.88
N MET A 36 -7.45 16.27 -17.50
CA MET A 36 -6.68 16.50 -18.73
C MET A 36 -7.54 16.81 -19.96
N HIS A 37 -8.82 16.43 -19.95
CA HIS A 37 -9.77 16.65 -21.06
C HIS A 37 -10.82 17.73 -20.75
N GLU A 38 -10.61 18.55 -19.71
CA GLU A 38 -11.51 19.65 -19.32
C GLU A 38 -12.97 19.20 -19.04
N VAL A 39 -13.15 17.97 -18.57
CA VAL A 39 -14.47 17.47 -18.18
C VAL A 39 -14.90 18.12 -16.87
N ALA A 40 -16.18 18.50 -16.77
CA ALA A 40 -16.74 19.09 -15.56
C ALA A 40 -16.41 18.24 -14.31
N TYR A 41 -16.07 18.93 -13.21
CA TYR A 41 -15.68 18.34 -11.92
C TYR A 41 -14.37 17.51 -11.92
N GLY A 42 -13.57 17.49 -12.99
CA GLY A 42 -12.33 16.71 -13.06
C GLY A 42 -11.36 16.96 -11.90
N VAL A 43 -11.14 18.23 -11.52
CA VAL A 43 -10.29 18.60 -10.37
C VAL A 43 -10.82 18.02 -9.05
N ALA A 44 -12.14 18.05 -8.84
CA ALA A 44 -12.76 17.56 -7.61
C ALA A 44 -12.65 16.04 -7.51
N VAL A 45 -12.91 15.32 -8.61
CA VAL A 45 -12.78 13.85 -8.66
C VAL A 45 -11.32 13.43 -8.48
N LEU A 46 -10.38 14.12 -9.11
CA LEU A 46 -8.95 13.87 -8.95
C LEU A 46 -8.49 14.09 -7.50
N GLY A 47 -8.88 15.23 -6.90
CA GLY A 47 -8.57 15.56 -5.51
C GLY A 47 -9.15 14.53 -4.53
N LEU A 48 -10.38 14.09 -4.75
CA LEU A 48 -11.01 13.01 -3.97
C LEU A 48 -10.23 11.69 -4.11
N GLY A 49 -9.87 11.30 -5.33
CA GLY A 49 -9.09 10.10 -5.58
C GLY A 49 -7.75 10.11 -4.83
N PHE A 50 -6.99 11.20 -4.92
CA PHE A 50 -5.75 11.37 -4.18
C PHE A 50 -5.95 11.33 -2.66
N ALA A 51 -6.97 12.01 -2.14
CA ALA A 51 -7.28 11.98 -0.71
C ALA A 51 -7.60 10.56 -0.22
N LEU A 52 -8.35 9.78 -1.01
CA LEU A 52 -8.67 8.38 -0.70
C LEU A 52 -7.42 7.47 -0.74
N VAL A 53 -6.52 7.68 -1.69
CA VAL A 53 -5.24 6.94 -1.76
C VAL A 53 -4.42 7.22 -0.50
N LEU A 54 -4.22 8.49 -0.14
CA LEU A 54 -3.48 8.89 1.06
C LEU A 54 -4.11 8.35 2.35
N ALA A 55 -5.44 8.42 2.45
CA ALA A 55 -6.17 7.86 3.58
C ALA A 55 -5.97 6.34 3.69
N THR A 56 -6.02 5.63 2.57
CA THR A 56 -5.78 4.17 2.54
C THR A 56 -4.35 3.84 2.95
N MET A 57 -3.35 4.55 2.43
CA MET A 57 -1.95 4.35 2.81
C MET A 57 -1.75 4.55 4.32
N PHE A 58 -2.31 5.63 4.88
CA PHE A 58 -2.22 5.91 6.31
C PHE A 58 -2.88 4.81 7.16
N MET A 59 -4.11 4.42 6.82
CA MET A 59 -4.83 3.38 7.57
C MET A 59 -4.16 2.02 7.47
N TRP A 60 -3.60 1.68 6.30
CA TRP A 60 -2.89 0.43 6.11
C TRP A 60 -1.59 0.39 6.91
N TRP A 61 -0.78 1.45 6.85
CA TRP A 61 0.46 1.49 7.64
C TRP A 61 0.19 1.49 9.14
N ARG A 62 -0.87 2.16 9.60
CA ARG A 62 -1.31 2.08 11.00
C ARG A 62 -1.54 0.62 11.42
N ASP A 63 -2.18 -0.18 10.58
CA ASP A 63 -2.50 -1.56 10.90
C ASP A 63 -1.22 -2.43 10.89
N ILE A 64 -0.32 -2.23 9.93
CA ILE A 64 1.00 -2.89 9.93
C ILE A 64 1.81 -2.56 11.20
N VAL A 65 1.81 -1.29 11.63
CA VAL A 65 2.49 -0.90 12.89
C VAL A 65 1.84 -1.59 14.09
N ARG A 66 0.50 -1.77 14.07
CA ARG A 66 -0.19 -2.46 15.16
C ARG A 66 0.12 -3.95 15.20
N GLU A 67 0.15 -4.62 14.05
CA GLU A 67 0.56 -6.02 13.91
C GLU A 67 2.02 -6.23 14.36
N ALA A 68 2.90 -5.28 14.04
CA ALA A 68 4.31 -5.31 14.41
C ALA A 68 4.53 -5.15 15.92
N GLU A 69 4.05 -4.04 16.49
CA GLU A 69 4.43 -3.57 17.83
C GLU A 69 3.54 -4.18 18.93
N TYR A 70 2.23 -4.26 18.70
CA TYR A 70 1.27 -4.64 19.75
C TYR A 70 0.87 -6.12 19.69
N GLN A 71 0.96 -6.76 18.52
CA GLN A 71 0.62 -8.18 18.34
C GLN A 71 1.87 -9.08 18.24
N GLY A 72 3.05 -8.50 18.00
CA GLY A 72 4.32 -9.22 17.98
C GLY A 72 4.48 -10.19 16.80
N HIS A 73 3.77 -9.96 15.69
CA HIS A 73 3.80 -10.86 14.53
C HIS A 73 5.08 -10.75 13.69
N HIS A 74 5.92 -9.74 13.93
CA HIS A 74 7.15 -9.49 13.18
C HIS A 74 8.36 -10.24 13.76
N THR A 75 8.41 -11.56 13.53
CA THR A 75 9.58 -12.40 13.87
C THR A 75 10.84 -11.94 13.11
N PRO A 76 12.06 -12.33 13.53
CA PRO A 76 13.30 -11.95 12.83
C PRO A 76 13.31 -12.31 11.34
N ILE A 77 12.68 -13.43 10.96
CA ILE A 77 12.57 -13.85 9.56
C ILE A 77 11.66 -12.91 8.76
N VAL A 78 10.52 -12.51 9.34
CA VAL A 78 9.61 -11.53 8.74
C VAL A 78 10.31 -10.17 8.58
N GLN A 79 11.06 -9.72 9.59
CA GLN A 79 11.81 -8.46 9.52
C GLN A 79 12.87 -8.46 8.42
N ILE A 80 13.57 -9.58 8.22
CA ILE A 80 14.50 -9.73 7.09
C ILE A 80 13.74 -9.66 5.76
N GLY A 81 12.59 -10.32 5.65
CA GLY A 81 11.71 -10.23 4.49
C GLY A 81 11.31 -8.79 4.16
N MET A 82 10.93 -7.99 5.17
CA MET A 82 10.59 -6.57 4.99
C MET A 82 11.78 -5.75 4.45
N ARG A 83 13.00 -6.04 4.91
CA ARG A 83 14.22 -5.39 4.39
C ARG A 83 14.48 -5.77 2.93
N TYR A 84 14.30 -7.05 2.56
CA TYR A 84 14.39 -7.45 1.15
C TYR A 84 13.35 -6.74 0.28
N GLY A 85 12.10 -6.66 0.74
CA GLY A 85 11.05 -5.92 0.04
C GLY A 85 11.43 -4.45 -0.20
N MET A 86 11.95 -3.76 0.83
CA MET A 86 12.38 -2.37 0.69
C MET A 86 13.58 -2.22 -0.26
N MET A 87 14.57 -3.11 -0.18
CA MET A 87 15.73 -3.08 -1.10
C MET A 87 15.30 -3.28 -2.56
N LEU A 88 14.38 -4.21 -2.82
CA LEU A 88 13.85 -4.44 -4.17
C LEU A 88 13.02 -3.24 -4.67
N PHE A 89 12.22 -2.61 -3.81
CA PHE A 89 11.50 -1.39 -4.15
C PHE A 89 12.46 -0.24 -4.51
N ILE A 90 13.51 -0.01 -3.72
CA ILE A 90 14.53 1.01 -4.05
C ILE A 90 15.21 0.68 -5.37
N ALA A 91 15.56 -0.59 -5.60
CA ALA A 91 16.15 -1.01 -6.86
C ALA A 91 15.22 -0.75 -8.06
N SER A 92 13.91 -0.96 -7.93
CA SER A 92 12.96 -0.63 -9.00
C SER A 92 12.86 0.88 -9.25
N GLU A 93 12.93 1.72 -8.21
CA GLU A 93 12.95 3.18 -8.37
C GLU A 93 14.22 3.65 -9.10
N VAL A 94 15.38 3.07 -8.79
CA VAL A 94 16.63 3.35 -9.52
C VAL A 94 16.47 3.01 -11.00
N MET A 95 15.91 1.84 -11.32
CA MET A 95 15.66 1.44 -12.71
C MET A 95 14.64 2.35 -13.42
N PHE A 96 13.63 2.84 -12.69
CA PHE A 96 12.71 3.86 -13.21
C PHE A 96 13.46 5.14 -13.60
N PHE A 97 14.38 5.64 -12.77
CA PHE A 97 15.23 6.79 -13.12
C PHE A 97 16.15 6.51 -14.31
N VAL A 98 16.72 5.30 -14.40
CA VAL A 98 17.55 4.89 -15.55
C VAL A 98 16.77 5.03 -16.87
N ALA A 99 15.45 4.83 -16.89
CA ALA A 99 14.66 4.99 -18.11
C ALA A 99 14.62 6.44 -18.65
N PHE A 100 15.00 7.44 -17.85
CA PHE A 100 15.05 8.85 -18.24
C PHE A 100 16.45 9.37 -18.57
N PHE A 101 17.51 8.59 -18.33
CA PHE A 101 18.91 8.93 -18.60
C PHE A 101 19.46 8.12 -19.77
#